data_AF-V5H3K6-F1
#
_entry.id   AF-V5H3K6-F1
#
_cell.length_a   1.000
_cell.length_b   1.000
_cell.length_c   1.000
_cell.angle_alpha   90.00
_cell.angle_beta   90.00
_cell.angle_gamma   90.00
#
_symmetry.space_group_name_H-M   'P 1'
#
loop_
_entity.id
_entity.type
_entity.pdbx_description
1 polymer ?
#
loop_
_entity_poly.entity_id
_entity_poly.type
_entity_poly.pdbx_seq_one_letter_code
_entity_poly.pdbx_strand_id
1 'polypeptide(L)'
;FIALTTVVYADYERTLSAELDPFCEPSAKCGLCYVQAEGPSDTVHHLWATFGSPAMLNVHTRPGVRLLNVSWHHLRKRDFSVAAFRFSEEPIVSSAVVLSKLWEYKDVGNMAKVDPHLANGTHSVSLGDLVWGDVSGCEGNGSDVVVATFTANSSTSKDDAVYFSKDGTVEVTVRVQSASGRQDQLPHLLYTSNSTQLEVSLLGLATKLGDDSQFGLELTALDESPANWTLTVDQ
;
A
#
# COMPACT_ATOMS: atom_id res chain seq x y z
N PHE A 1 42.15 21.67 9.84
CA PHE A 1 40.99 22.30 9.17
C PHE A 1 40.13 21.19 8.60
N ILE A 2 39.04 20.84 9.29
CA ILE A 2 38.04 19.91 8.76
C ILE A 2 36.95 20.79 8.14
N ALA A 3 36.89 20.84 6.82
CA ALA A 3 35.80 21.47 6.11
C ALA A 3 34.63 20.47 6.09
N LEU A 4 33.63 20.71 6.93
CA LEU A 4 32.31 20.11 6.79
C LEU A 4 31.59 20.85 5.67
N THR A 5 31.56 20.25 4.48
CA THR A 5 30.69 20.68 3.40
C THR A 5 29.30 20.11 3.68
N THR A 6 28.41 20.89 4.30
CA THR A 6 26.98 20.61 4.25
C THR A 6 26.52 20.83 2.83
N VAL A 7 26.37 19.76 2.06
CA VAL A 7 25.53 19.79 0.86
C VAL A 7 24.11 19.94 1.38
N VAL A 8 23.61 21.17 1.39
CA VAL A 8 22.19 21.43 1.52
C VAL A 8 21.59 20.89 0.23
N TYR A 9 21.17 19.63 0.23
CA TYR A 9 20.14 19.23 -0.72
C TYR A 9 18.98 20.18 -0.44
N ALA A 10 18.57 20.95 -1.45
CA ALA A 10 17.35 21.72 -1.33
C ALA A 10 16.27 20.73 -0.88
N ASP A 11 15.72 20.92 0.32
CA ASP A 11 14.64 20.08 0.81
C ASP A 11 13.50 20.21 -0.19
N TYR A 12 13.31 19.15 -0.97
CA TYR A 12 12.21 19.06 -1.91
C TYR A 12 10.97 18.83 -1.06
N GLU A 13 10.18 19.88 -0.83
CA GLU A 13 8.95 19.79 -0.04
C GLU A 13 7.75 19.66 -0.97
N ARG A 14 6.73 18.96 -0.47
CA ARG A 14 5.43 18.81 -1.13
C ARG A 14 4.30 19.25 -0.23
N THR A 15 3.35 19.98 -0.80
CA THR A 15 2.08 20.27 -0.10
C THR A 15 1.16 19.05 -0.23
N LEU A 16 0.73 18.49 0.89
CA LEU A 16 -0.15 17.32 0.90
C LEU A 16 -1.62 17.72 1.06
N SER A 17 -2.50 17.14 0.25
CA SER A 17 -3.94 17.13 0.49
C SER A 17 -4.49 15.71 0.34
N ALA A 18 -5.49 15.35 1.11
CA ALA A 18 -6.07 14.02 1.14
C ALA A 18 -7.60 14.07 1.11
N GLU A 19 -8.17 13.11 0.39
CA GLU A 19 -9.61 12.93 0.28
C GLU A 19 -9.93 11.44 0.40
N LEU A 20 -10.78 11.11 1.37
CA LEU A 20 -11.34 9.78 1.52
C LEU A 20 -12.49 9.59 0.52
N ASP A 21 -12.44 8.49 -0.24
CA ASP A 21 -13.48 8.07 -1.17
C ASP A 21 -13.90 9.17 -2.18
N PRO A 22 -12.93 9.78 -2.91
CA PRO A 22 -13.24 10.85 -3.85
C PRO A 22 -14.23 10.37 -4.92
N PHE A 23 -15.21 11.22 -5.25
CA PHE A 23 -16.29 10.92 -6.22
C PHE A 23 -17.19 9.73 -5.84
N CYS A 24 -17.09 9.18 -4.62
CA CYS A 24 -17.99 8.15 -4.13
C CYS A 24 -19.32 8.79 -3.70
N GLU A 25 -20.40 8.01 -3.74
CA GLU A 25 -21.69 8.46 -3.19
C GLU A 25 -21.57 8.68 -1.67
N PRO A 26 -22.09 9.77 -1.09
CA PRO A 26 -21.87 10.12 0.32
C PRO A 26 -22.27 9.04 1.34
N SER A 27 -23.23 8.17 0.98
CA SER A 27 -23.68 7.06 1.84
C SER A 27 -22.90 5.76 1.60
N ALA A 28 -22.08 5.70 0.55
CA ALA A 28 -21.31 4.53 0.20
C ALA A 28 -19.90 4.64 0.78
N LYS A 29 -19.41 3.53 1.33
CA LYS A 29 -18.01 3.39 1.74
C LYS A 29 -17.29 2.69 0.60
N CYS A 30 -16.34 3.39 -0.01
CA CYS A 30 -15.69 2.93 -1.23
C CYS A 30 -14.30 2.33 -0.99
N GLY A 31 -13.63 2.69 0.11
CA GLY A 31 -12.37 2.09 0.53
C GLY A 31 -11.15 2.58 -0.26
N LEU A 32 -11.09 3.88 -0.58
CA LEU A 32 -9.96 4.54 -1.25
C LEU A 32 -9.50 5.77 -0.48
N CYS A 33 -8.22 5.83 -0.18
CA CYS A 33 -7.58 7.08 0.16
C CYS A 33 -6.89 7.68 -1.06
N TYR A 34 -7.24 8.92 -1.40
CA TYR A 34 -6.54 9.71 -2.41
C TYR A 34 -5.70 10.78 -1.74
N VAL A 35 -4.40 10.82 -2.05
CA VAL A 35 -3.49 11.86 -1.57
C VAL A 35 -2.83 12.54 -2.76
N GLN A 36 -2.87 13.87 -2.78
CA GLN A 36 -2.18 14.69 -3.75
C GLN A 36 -0.99 15.37 -3.06
N ALA A 37 0.21 15.12 -3.58
CA ALA A 37 1.46 15.67 -3.08
C ALA A 37 2.07 16.62 -4.12
N GLU A 38 1.76 17.91 -4.00
CA GLU A 38 2.16 18.94 -4.95
C GLU A 38 3.58 19.42 -4.68
N GLY A 39 4.47 19.22 -5.64
CA GLY A 39 5.83 19.78 -5.63
C GLY A 39 5.96 20.98 -6.57
N PRO A 40 7.13 21.65 -6.58
CA PRO A 40 7.37 22.80 -7.46
C PRO A 40 7.33 22.47 -8.95
N SER A 41 7.66 21.25 -9.34
CA SER A 41 7.82 20.83 -10.74
C SER A 41 6.95 19.66 -11.18
N ASP A 42 6.27 18.98 -10.24
CA ASP A 42 5.40 17.84 -10.51
C ASP A 42 4.36 17.67 -9.40
N THR A 43 3.36 16.83 -9.65
CA THR A 43 2.43 16.36 -8.63
C THR A 43 2.47 14.84 -8.59
N VAL A 44 2.53 14.27 -7.38
CA VAL A 44 2.36 12.83 -7.17
C VAL A 44 0.98 12.59 -6.61
N HIS A 45 0.22 11.76 -7.30
CA HIS A 45 -1.10 11.31 -6.91
C HIS A 45 -0.99 9.90 -6.35
N HIS A 46 -1.29 9.74 -5.09
CA HIS A 46 -1.32 8.45 -4.40
C HIS A 46 -2.77 7.98 -4.27
N LEU A 47 -3.04 6.76 -4.71
CA LEU A 47 -4.35 6.11 -4.62
C LEU A 47 -4.17 4.79 -3.88
N TRP A 48 -4.67 4.70 -2.64
CA TRP A 48 -4.53 3.53 -1.79
C TRP A 48 -5.88 2.91 -1.54
N ALA A 49 -6.03 1.62 -1.84
CA ALA A 49 -7.33 0.99 -1.85
C ALA A 49 -7.31 -0.46 -1.39
N THR A 50 -8.47 -0.92 -0.91
CA THR A 50 -8.72 -2.31 -0.51
C THR A 50 -9.98 -2.92 -1.15
N PHE A 51 -10.44 -2.37 -2.28
CA PHE A 51 -11.48 -3.02 -3.10
C PHE A 51 -10.90 -4.21 -3.88
N GLY A 52 -10.70 -5.32 -3.17
CA GLY A 52 -9.90 -6.47 -3.61
C GLY A 52 -8.64 -6.56 -2.77
N SER A 53 -7.52 -6.96 -3.37
CA SER A 53 -6.23 -6.93 -2.67
C SER A 53 -5.80 -5.49 -2.38
N PRO A 54 -5.18 -5.21 -1.21
CA PRO A 54 -4.60 -3.91 -0.93
C PRO A 54 -3.64 -3.47 -2.04
N ALA A 55 -3.88 -2.28 -2.58
CA ALA A 55 -3.12 -1.73 -3.68
C ALA A 55 -2.79 -0.26 -3.45
N MET A 56 -1.57 0.12 -3.81
CA MET A 56 -1.07 1.49 -3.76
C MET A 56 -0.59 1.87 -5.16
N LEU A 57 -1.31 2.78 -5.80
CA LEU A 57 -0.99 3.33 -7.12
C LEU A 57 -0.42 4.75 -6.94
N ASN A 58 0.74 4.99 -7.53
CA ASN A 58 1.39 6.29 -7.59
C ASN A 58 1.37 6.76 -9.05
N VAL A 59 0.86 7.96 -9.28
CA VAL A 59 0.77 8.58 -10.61
C VAL A 59 1.49 9.92 -10.58
N HIS A 60 2.52 10.06 -11.40
CA HIS A 60 3.29 11.30 -11.53
C HIS A 60 2.75 12.14 -12.69
N THR A 61 2.52 13.42 -12.44
CA THR A 61 1.95 14.35 -13.41
C THR A 61 2.68 15.69 -13.40
N ARG A 62 2.38 16.54 -14.38
CA ARG A 62 2.81 17.95 -14.34
C ARG A 62 2.04 18.71 -13.26
N PRO A 63 2.57 19.84 -12.77
CA PRO A 63 1.86 20.69 -11.81
C PRO A 63 0.47 21.09 -12.33
N GLY A 64 -0.54 21.03 -11.45
CA GLY A 64 -1.91 21.44 -11.75
C GLY A 64 -2.78 20.39 -12.46
N VAL A 65 -2.24 19.23 -12.82
CA VAL A 65 -3.05 18.09 -13.30
C VAL A 65 -3.88 17.56 -12.15
N ARG A 66 -5.17 17.30 -12.38
CA ARG A 66 -6.13 16.88 -11.35
C ARG A 66 -6.80 15.57 -11.69
N LEU A 67 -7.13 14.78 -10.66
CA LEU A 67 -8.06 13.68 -10.77
C LEU A 67 -9.47 14.25 -11.03
N LEU A 68 -10.08 13.85 -12.14
CA LEU A 68 -11.40 14.34 -12.58
C LEU A 68 -12.54 13.39 -12.23
N ASN A 69 -12.27 12.09 -12.15
CA ASN A 69 -13.27 11.08 -11.87
C ASN A 69 -12.65 9.76 -11.42
N VAL A 70 -13.40 9.04 -10.58
CA VAL A 70 -13.20 7.62 -10.26
C VAL A 70 -14.43 6.84 -10.73
N SER A 71 -14.23 5.90 -11.64
CA SER A 71 -15.31 5.07 -12.20
C SER A 71 -15.71 3.95 -11.23
N TRP A 72 -16.30 4.31 -10.09
CA TRP A 72 -16.63 3.40 -8.98
C TRP A 72 -17.44 2.16 -9.37
N HIS A 73 -18.46 2.35 -10.21
CA HIS A 73 -19.29 1.24 -10.69
C HIS A 73 -18.48 0.20 -11.47
N HIS A 74 -17.55 0.65 -12.31
CA HIS A 74 -16.67 -0.21 -13.11
C HIS A 74 -15.60 -0.89 -12.23
N LEU A 75 -15.00 -0.15 -11.29
CA LEU A 75 -14.06 -0.69 -10.31
C LEU A 75 -14.66 -1.85 -9.52
N ARG A 76 -15.86 -1.68 -8.95
CA ARG A 76 -16.54 -2.73 -8.17
C ARG A 76 -16.87 -3.98 -8.99
N LYS A 77 -17.21 -3.79 -10.28
CA LYS A 77 -17.49 -4.88 -11.21
C LYS A 77 -16.22 -5.49 -11.82
N ARG A 78 -15.04 -4.93 -11.54
CA ARG A 78 -13.76 -5.28 -12.19
C ARG A 78 -13.85 -5.21 -13.71
N ASP A 79 -14.61 -4.24 -14.21
CA ASP A 79 -14.76 -3.97 -15.64
C ASP A 79 -13.81 -2.85 -16.03
N PHE A 80 -12.69 -3.22 -16.65
CA PHE A 80 -11.64 -2.29 -17.07
C PHE A 80 -11.71 -1.94 -18.56
N SER A 81 -12.88 -2.14 -19.20
CA SER A 81 -13.12 -1.65 -20.57
C SER A 81 -13.13 -0.12 -20.66
N VAL A 82 -13.28 0.56 -19.51
CA VAL A 82 -13.21 2.02 -19.34
C VAL A 82 -12.15 2.35 -18.29
N ALA A 83 -11.46 3.48 -18.46
CA ALA A 83 -10.49 3.96 -17.48
C ALA A 83 -11.12 4.14 -16.09
N ALA A 84 -10.51 3.49 -15.08
CA ALA A 84 -10.94 3.58 -13.69
C ALA A 84 -10.67 4.95 -13.07
N PHE A 85 -9.51 5.53 -13.36
CA PHE A 85 -9.08 6.84 -12.90
C PHE A 85 -8.89 7.75 -14.12
N ARG A 86 -9.50 8.94 -14.09
CA ARG A 86 -9.36 9.91 -15.20
C ARG A 86 -8.70 11.18 -14.68
N PHE A 87 -7.56 11.52 -15.26
CA PHE A 87 -6.86 12.77 -15.00
C PHE A 87 -7.20 13.83 -16.06
N SER A 88 -6.97 15.10 -15.74
CA SER A 88 -7.20 16.22 -16.66
C SER A 88 -6.24 16.25 -17.84
N GLU A 89 -5.06 15.65 -17.66
CA GLU A 89 -4.04 15.45 -18.69
C GLU A 89 -3.44 14.06 -18.52
N GLU A 90 -2.69 13.61 -19.53
CA GLU A 90 -2.00 12.33 -19.49
C GLU A 90 -0.91 12.30 -18.41
N PRO A 91 -0.86 11.26 -17.57
CA PRO A 91 0.25 11.05 -16.64
C PRO A 91 1.60 10.92 -17.32
N ILE A 92 2.67 11.28 -16.60
CA ILE A 92 4.05 11.12 -17.06
C ILE A 92 4.49 9.66 -16.88
N VAL A 93 4.21 9.10 -15.71
CA VAL A 93 4.48 7.70 -15.36
C VAL A 93 3.54 7.26 -14.24
N SER A 94 3.16 5.99 -14.26
CA SER A 94 2.49 5.35 -13.14
C SER A 94 3.22 4.10 -12.65
N SER A 95 3.11 3.84 -11.35
CA SER A 95 3.62 2.62 -10.71
C SER A 95 2.64 2.15 -9.66
N ALA A 96 2.55 0.84 -9.44
CA ALA A 96 1.67 0.29 -8.44
C ALA A 96 2.34 -0.84 -7.66
N VAL A 97 1.92 -0.97 -6.41
CA VAL A 97 2.26 -2.10 -5.54
C VAL A 97 0.95 -2.74 -5.09
N VAL A 98 0.86 -4.05 -5.22
CA VAL A 98 -0.28 -4.85 -4.77
C VAL A 98 0.21 -5.89 -3.78
N LEU A 99 -0.41 -5.95 -2.61
CA LEU A 99 -0.23 -7.02 -1.65
C LEU A 99 -1.17 -8.16 -2.02
N SER A 100 -0.66 -9.19 -2.67
CA SER A 100 -1.49 -10.24 -3.26
C SER A 100 -1.86 -11.33 -2.25
N LYS A 101 -0.87 -11.83 -1.50
CA LYS A 101 -1.06 -12.97 -0.60
C LYS A 101 -0.30 -12.82 0.71
N LEU A 102 -0.89 -13.38 1.76
CA LEU A 102 -0.21 -13.73 3.00
C LEU A 102 0.06 -15.24 2.98
N TRP A 103 1.31 -15.63 3.14
CA TRP A 103 1.73 -17.02 3.24
C TRP A 103 1.91 -17.39 4.71
N GLU A 104 1.34 -18.52 5.14
CA GLU A 104 1.73 -19.22 6.36
C GLU A 104 2.53 -20.46 5.95
N TYR A 105 3.70 -20.68 6.54
CA TYR A 105 4.53 -21.83 6.19
C TYR A 105 5.34 -22.35 7.38
N LYS A 106 5.68 -23.64 7.33
CA LYS A 106 6.63 -24.28 8.26
C LYS A 106 8.04 -24.08 7.75
N ASP A 107 8.82 -23.27 8.45
CA ASP A 107 10.22 -23.04 8.10
C ASP A 107 11.14 -24.12 8.67
N VAL A 108 11.02 -25.33 8.11
CA VAL A 108 11.84 -26.48 8.52
C VAL A 108 13.31 -26.16 8.23
N GLY A 109 14.10 -26.00 9.29
CA GLY A 109 15.53 -25.65 9.19
C GLY A 109 15.83 -24.15 9.29
N ASN A 110 14.82 -23.31 9.57
CA ASN A 110 14.96 -21.88 9.85
C ASN A 110 15.70 -21.11 8.72
N MET A 111 15.26 -21.30 7.48
CA MET A 111 15.86 -20.74 6.26
C MET A 111 15.09 -19.52 5.71
N ALA A 112 13.97 -19.14 6.34
CA ALA A 112 13.08 -18.07 5.89
C ALA A 112 12.69 -18.18 4.41
N LYS A 113 12.49 -19.42 3.94
CA LYS A 113 12.19 -19.73 2.53
C LYS A 113 10.83 -20.39 2.40
N VAL A 114 9.89 -19.68 1.77
CA VAL A 114 8.59 -20.24 1.42
C VAL A 114 8.77 -21.29 0.32
N ASP A 115 8.27 -22.51 0.56
CA ASP A 115 8.09 -23.53 -0.47
C ASP A 115 6.58 -23.64 -0.79
N PRO A 116 6.11 -23.04 -1.90
CA PRO A 116 4.70 -23.08 -2.29
C PRO A 116 4.15 -24.50 -2.53
N HIS A 117 5.01 -25.50 -2.68
CA HIS A 117 4.63 -26.87 -3.02
C HIS A 117 4.71 -27.83 -1.83
N LEU A 118 5.08 -27.35 -0.63
CA LEU A 118 5.16 -28.19 0.56
C LEU A 118 3.77 -28.59 1.06
N ALA A 119 3.38 -29.84 0.76
CA ALA A 119 2.10 -30.40 1.19
C ALA A 119 1.95 -30.34 2.72
N ASN A 120 0.83 -29.79 3.20
CA ASN A 120 0.53 -29.59 4.62
C ASN A 120 1.58 -28.76 5.40
N GLY A 121 2.47 -28.05 4.68
CA GLY A 121 3.50 -27.21 5.26
C GLY A 121 3.48 -25.76 4.76
N THR A 122 2.63 -25.45 3.78
CA THR A 122 2.43 -24.09 3.28
C THR A 122 0.96 -23.87 2.96
N HIS A 123 0.45 -22.69 3.33
CA HIS A 123 -0.90 -22.23 3.04
C HIS A 123 -0.84 -20.77 2.59
N SER A 124 -1.59 -20.41 1.55
CA SER A 124 -1.70 -19.02 1.08
C SER A 124 -3.10 -18.46 1.33
N VAL A 125 -3.16 -17.29 1.94
CA VAL A 125 -4.37 -16.48 2.06
C VAL A 125 -4.33 -15.39 1.00
N SER A 126 -5.34 -15.33 0.14
CA SER A 126 -5.53 -14.22 -0.79
C SER A 126 -5.93 -12.97 0.01
N LEU A 127 -5.13 -11.91 -0.08
CA LEU A 127 -5.46 -10.64 0.60
C LEU A 127 -6.69 -9.96 -0.01
N GLY A 128 -7.06 -10.34 -1.23
CA GLY A 128 -8.28 -9.87 -1.89
C GLY A 128 -9.56 -10.59 -1.45
N ASP A 129 -9.43 -11.69 -0.71
CA ASP A 129 -10.56 -12.41 -0.12
C ASP A 129 -10.83 -11.98 1.33
N LEU A 130 -9.96 -11.13 1.89
CA LEU A 130 -10.16 -10.52 3.20
C LEU A 130 -11.27 -9.47 3.16
N VAL A 131 -12.00 -9.35 4.26
CA VAL A 131 -13.04 -8.34 4.44
C VAL A 131 -12.42 -7.14 5.13
N TRP A 132 -12.14 -6.10 4.34
CA TRP A 132 -11.60 -4.83 4.80
C TRP A 132 -12.71 -3.94 5.35
N GLY A 133 -12.47 -3.37 6.52
CA GLY A 133 -13.34 -2.39 7.15
C GLY A 133 -13.17 -0.98 6.56
N ASP A 134 -13.70 0.00 7.29
CA ASP A 134 -13.56 1.40 6.93
C ASP A 134 -12.10 1.85 6.97
N VAL A 135 -11.73 2.78 6.08
CA VAL A 135 -10.41 3.41 6.11
C VAL A 135 -10.37 4.38 7.30
N SER A 136 -9.35 4.26 8.14
CA SER A 136 -9.07 5.22 9.19
C SER A 136 -7.95 6.17 8.77
N GLY A 137 -8.06 7.46 9.15
CA GLY A 137 -7.17 8.50 8.65
C GLY A 137 -7.59 8.97 7.26
N CYS A 138 -6.63 9.11 6.33
CA CYS A 138 -6.82 9.73 5.03
C CYS A 138 -7.36 11.18 5.09
N GLU A 139 -6.81 11.96 6.02
CA GLU A 139 -7.18 13.35 6.20
C GLU A 139 -5.92 14.20 6.14
N GLY A 140 -6.03 15.36 5.49
CA GLY A 140 -4.93 16.30 5.35
C GLY A 140 -5.26 17.38 4.33
N ASN A 141 -5.00 18.64 4.67
CA ASN A 141 -5.02 19.75 3.72
C ASN A 141 -3.94 20.74 4.14
N GLY A 142 -2.78 20.64 3.49
CA GLY A 142 -1.54 21.29 3.94
C GLY A 142 -0.93 20.63 5.17
N SER A 143 -1.17 19.33 5.41
CA SER A 143 -0.52 18.61 6.52
C SER A 143 0.88 18.14 6.14
N ASP A 144 1.76 17.98 7.14
CA ASP A 144 3.11 17.45 6.92
C ASP A 144 3.15 15.94 6.71
N VAL A 145 2.05 15.26 7.04
CA VAL A 145 1.92 13.81 6.93
C VAL A 145 0.48 13.47 6.60
N VAL A 146 0.31 12.45 5.77
CA VAL A 146 -0.96 11.77 5.57
C VAL A 146 -0.74 10.29 5.84
N VAL A 147 -1.63 9.71 6.64
CA VAL A 147 -1.62 8.28 6.99
C VAL A 147 -3.02 7.73 6.74
N ALA A 148 -3.09 6.56 6.13
CA ALA A 148 -4.32 5.78 6.05
C ALA A 148 -4.06 4.35 6.53
N THR A 149 -4.96 3.82 7.37
CA THR A 149 -4.89 2.44 7.85
C THR A 149 -6.13 1.69 7.40
N PHE A 150 -5.90 0.56 6.75
CA PHE A 150 -6.92 -0.37 6.31
C PHE A 150 -6.84 -1.63 7.17
N THR A 151 -7.95 -2.03 7.79
CA THR A 151 -7.99 -3.17 8.71
C THR A 151 -8.93 -4.24 8.19
N ALA A 152 -8.43 -5.46 8.02
CA ALA A 152 -9.25 -6.65 7.80
C ALA A 152 -9.35 -7.48 9.08
N ASN A 153 -10.54 -7.99 9.36
CA ASN A 153 -10.84 -8.77 10.57
C ASN A 153 -11.58 -10.08 10.27
N SER A 154 -11.76 -10.42 8.99
CA SER A 154 -12.36 -11.67 8.56
C SER A 154 -11.99 -11.99 7.11
N SER A 155 -12.36 -13.18 6.65
CA SER A 155 -12.18 -13.60 5.26
C SER A 155 -13.49 -14.14 4.69
N THR A 156 -13.71 -13.90 3.40
CA THR A 156 -14.78 -14.51 2.61
C THR A 156 -14.51 -15.98 2.30
N SER A 157 -13.24 -16.40 2.37
CA SER A 157 -12.83 -17.80 2.30
C SER A 157 -13.09 -18.49 3.63
N LYS A 158 -13.93 -19.54 3.60
CA LYS A 158 -14.25 -20.33 4.80
C LYS A 158 -13.03 -21.00 5.41
N ASP A 159 -12.05 -21.35 4.58
CA ASP A 159 -10.82 -22.01 5.01
C ASP A 159 -9.87 -21.03 5.73
N ASP A 160 -9.96 -19.74 5.41
CA ASP A 160 -9.14 -18.68 5.99
C ASP A 160 -9.84 -17.95 7.15
N ALA A 161 -11.13 -18.19 7.38
CA ALA A 161 -11.84 -17.62 8.53
C ALA A 161 -11.19 -18.00 9.88
N VAL A 162 -10.48 -19.13 9.93
CA VAL A 162 -9.78 -19.60 11.14
C VAL A 162 -8.73 -18.62 11.63
N TYR A 163 -8.03 -17.89 10.74
CA TYR A 163 -6.98 -16.93 11.11
C TYR A 163 -7.53 -15.80 12.01
N PHE A 164 -8.81 -15.48 11.88
CA PHE A 164 -9.47 -14.39 12.59
C PHE A 164 -10.23 -14.85 13.85
N SER A 165 -10.16 -16.14 14.20
CA SER A 165 -10.95 -16.73 15.31
C SER A 165 -10.59 -16.24 16.72
N LYS A 166 -9.47 -15.52 16.88
CA LYS A 166 -8.99 -14.96 18.16
C LYS A 166 -8.93 -13.43 18.13
N ASP A 167 -9.94 -12.81 17.52
CA ASP A 167 -9.97 -11.35 17.28
C ASP A 167 -8.74 -10.86 16.49
N GLY A 168 -8.24 -11.72 15.60
CA GLY A 168 -7.07 -11.41 14.78
C GLY A 168 -7.38 -10.34 13.73
N THR A 169 -6.37 -9.58 13.32
CA THR A 169 -6.48 -8.58 12.26
C THR A 169 -5.26 -8.57 11.34
N VAL A 170 -5.48 -8.13 10.11
CA VAL A 170 -4.44 -7.73 9.17
C VAL A 170 -4.61 -6.24 8.92
N GLU A 171 -3.58 -5.46 9.21
CA GLU A 171 -3.58 -4.02 9.01
C GLU A 171 -2.57 -3.62 7.95
N VAL A 172 -2.99 -2.77 7.03
CA VAL A 172 -2.13 -2.16 6.02
C VAL A 172 -2.15 -0.66 6.26
N THR A 173 -1.02 -0.12 6.69
CA THR A 173 -0.85 1.31 6.94
C THR A 173 0.03 1.91 5.87
N VAL A 174 -0.46 2.97 5.22
CA VAL A 174 0.26 3.70 4.19
C VAL A 174 0.49 5.13 4.65
N ARG A 175 1.70 5.63 4.44
CA ARG A 175 2.13 6.96 4.86
C ARG A 175 2.90 7.67 3.76
N VAL A 176 2.67 8.98 3.65
CA VAL A 176 3.50 9.93 2.89
C VAL A 176 3.76 11.17 3.73
N GLN A 177 4.87 11.85 3.46
CA GLN A 177 5.36 13.00 4.23
C GLN A 177 5.67 14.17 3.29
N SER A 178 5.51 15.39 3.79
CA SER A 178 5.74 16.62 3.02
C SER A 178 7.23 16.89 2.78
N ALA A 179 8.10 16.41 3.66
CA ALA A 179 9.54 16.69 3.67
C ALA A 179 10.38 15.44 3.96
N SER A 180 11.69 15.58 3.86
CA SER A 180 12.64 14.51 4.18
C SER A 180 12.87 14.38 5.68
N GLY A 181 13.13 13.16 6.14
CA GLY A 181 13.36 12.90 7.55
C GLY A 181 13.63 11.44 7.85
N ARG A 182 13.45 11.09 9.12
CA ARG A 182 13.64 9.74 9.66
C ARG A 182 12.50 9.42 10.59
N GLN A 183 11.98 8.19 10.53
CA GLN A 183 10.95 7.76 11.47
C GLN A 183 11.49 7.68 12.90
N ASP A 184 10.72 8.15 13.87
CA ASP A 184 11.04 7.99 15.29
C ASP A 184 10.82 6.55 15.75
N GLN A 185 9.94 5.81 15.08
CA GLN A 185 9.69 4.39 15.35
C GLN A 185 10.68 3.52 14.57
N LEU A 186 11.11 2.41 15.19
CA LEU A 186 11.90 1.38 14.52
C LEU A 186 11.16 0.85 13.28
N PRO A 187 11.88 0.56 12.17
CA PRO A 187 13.34 0.53 12.03
C PRO A 187 13.97 1.88 11.64
N HIS A 188 13.35 3.01 12.01
CA HIS A 188 13.83 4.36 11.73
C HIS A 188 14.09 4.62 10.24
N LEU A 189 13.16 4.20 9.39
CA LEU A 189 13.28 4.37 7.95
C LEU A 189 13.49 5.85 7.61
N LEU A 190 14.49 6.10 6.77
CA LEU A 190 14.64 7.37 6.09
C LEU A 190 13.49 7.52 5.09
N TYR A 191 12.98 8.74 4.97
CA TYR A 191 11.97 9.08 3.99
C TYR A 191 12.28 10.44 3.37
N THR A 192 11.71 10.64 2.20
CA THR A 192 11.67 11.92 1.49
C THR A 192 10.22 12.25 1.17
N SER A 193 9.98 13.46 0.67
CA SER A 193 8.67 13.84 0.15
C SER A 193 8.23 13.04 -1.10
N ASN A 194 9.13 12.25 -1.69
CA ASN A 194 8.85 11.33 -2.79
C ASN A 194 8.69 9.88 -2.34
N SER A 195 8.76 9.61 -1.04
CA SER A 195 8.68 8.27 -0.49
C SER A 195 7.24 7.93 -0.10
N THR A 196 6.80 6.72 -0.40
CA THR A 196 5.61 6.10 0.20
C THR A 196 6.08 5.00 1.14
N GLN A 197 5.61 5.05 2.38
CA GLN A 197 5.92 4.03 3.39
C GLN A 197 4.72 3.10 3.54
N LEU A 198 5.00 1.80 3.59
CA LEU A 198 4.04 0.74 3.75
C LEU A 198 4.41 -0.07 4.99
N GLU A 199 3.46 -0.23 5.90
CA GLU A 199 3.55 -1.10 7.07
C GLU A 199 2.42 -2.12 7.01
N VAL A 200 2.76 -3.38 7.27
CA VAL A 200 1.79 -4.48 7.35
C VAL A 200 1.91 -5.13 8.72
N SER A 201 0.81 -5.13 9.47
CA SER A 201 0.75 -5.66 10.82
C SER A 201 -0.19 -6.85 10.87
N LEU A 202 0.31 -7.97 11.41
CA LEU A 202 -0.45 -9.20 11.63
C LEU A 202 -0.65 -9.34 13.14
N LEU A 203 -1.85 -9.02 13.61
CA LEU A 203 -2.13 -8.91 15.05
C LEU A 203 -3.08 -10.03 15.46
N GLY A 204 -2.69 -10.83 16.45
CA GLY A 204 -3.59 -11.84 17.04
C GLY A 204 -4.11 -12.92 16.09
N LEU A 205 -3.51 -13.10 14.91
CA LEU A 205 -3.94 -14.14 13.96
C LEU A 205 -3.70 -15.53 14.57
N ALA A 206 -4.71 -16.39 14.48
CA ALA A 206 -4.53 -17.81 14.76
C ALA A 206 -3.74 -18.47 13.62
N THR A 207 -2.93 -19.47 13.93
CA THR A 207 -2.15 -20.22 12.96
C THR A 207 -2.88 -21.50 12.56
N LYS A 208 -2.80 -21.88 11.28
CA LYS A 208 -3.38 -23.14 10.78
C LYS A 208 -2.37 -24.29 10.83
N LEU A 209 -1.08 -23.98 10.69
CA LEU A 209 -0.01 -24.99 10.61
C LEU A 209 0.62 -25.33 11.98
N GLY A 210 0.30 -24.56 13.03
CA GLY A 210 0.73 -24.79 14.41
C GLY A 210 1.51 -23.61 15.02
N ASP A 211 2.13 -23.83 16.18
CA ASP A 211 2.82 -22.76 16.90
C ASP A 211 4.17 -22.36 16.28
N ASP A 212 4.75 -23.22 15.44
CA ASP A 212 6.04 -22.99 14.75
C ASP A 212 5.87 -22.34 13.35
N SER A 213 4.69 -21.79 13.07
CA SER A 213 4.39 -21.16 11.79
C SER A 213 5.14 -19.84 11.60
N GLN A 214 5.62 -19.61 10.38
CA GLN A 214 6.10 -18.31 9.93
C GLN A 214 5.15 -17.70 8.91
N PHE A 215 5.21 -16.38 8.78
CA PHE A 215 4.43 -15.63 7.81
C PHE A 215 5.33 -14.93 6.78
N GLY A 216 4.87 -14.89 5.53
CA GLY A 216 5.50 -14.18 4.44
C GLY A 216 4.48 -13.38 3.63
N LEU A 217 4.91 -12.29 3.01
CA LEU A 217 4.03 -11.43 2.21
C LEU A 217 4.44 -11.53 0.73
N GLU A 218 3.46 -11.77 -0.14
CA GLU A 218 3.66 -11.67 -1.59
C GLU A 218 3.28 -10.27 -2.05
N LEU A 219 4.24 -9.61 -2.70
CA LEU A 219 4.10 -8.27 -3.24
C LEU A 219 4.31 -8.31 -4.75
N THR A 220 3.39 -7.71 -5.49
CA THR A 220 3.52 -7.52 -6.94
C THR A 220 3.72 -6.03 -7.20
N ALA A 221 4.82 -5.68 -7.88
CA ALA A 221 5.07 -4.33 -8.34
C ALA A 221 4.78 -4.25 -9.85
N LEU A 222 4.10 -3.18 -10.26
CA LEU A 222 3.90 -2.80 -11.64
C LEU A 222 4.62 -1.47 -11.85
N ASP A 223 5.40 -1.40 -12.91
CA ASP A 223 6.03 -0.18 -13.39
C ASP A 223 5.83 -0.11 -14.90
N GLU A 224 5.53 1.07 -15.42
CA GLU A 224 5.41 1.31 -16.87
C GLU A 224 6.78 1.35 -17.56
N SER A 225 7.88 1.26 -16.80
CA SER A 225 9.22 1.10 -17.35
C SER A 225 9.35 -0.20 -18.17
N PRO A 226 9.89 -0.15 -19.40
CA PRO A 226 10.11 -1.34 -20.24
C PRO A 226 11.23 -2.28 -19.73
N ALA A 227 11.87 -1.94 -18.61
CA ALA A 227 12.91 -2.77 -18.01
C ALA A 227 12.31 -3.74 -16.98
N ASN A 228 12.33 -5.04 -17.29
CA ASN A 228 12.15 -6.09 -16.28
C ASN A 228 13.30 -5.99 -15.27
N TRP A 229 13.05 -5.40 -14.11
CA TRP A 229 14.02 -5.41 -13.02
C TRP A 229 13.80 -6.66 -12.18
N THR A 230 14.88 -7.39 -11.92
CA THR A 230 14.91 -8.44 -10.91
C THR A 230 15.62 -7.82 -9.71
N LEU A 231 14.90 -7.57 -8.62
CA LEU A 231 15.54 -7.20 -7.36
C LEU A 231 16.03 -8.50 -6.71
N THR A 232 17.31 -8.80 -6.86
CA THR A 232 17.96 -9.78 -6.01
C THR A 232 18.18 -9.13 -4.65
N VAL A 233 17.41 -9.55 -3.65
CA VAL A 233 17.73 -9.26 -2.26
C VAL A 233 18.89 -10.19 -1.91
N ASP A 234 20.11 -9.66 -1.94
CA ASP A 234 21.27 -10.39 -1.44
C ASP A 234 21.05 -10.67 0.07
N GLN A 235 21.08 -11.95 0.43
CA GLN A 235 21.02 -12.43 1.81
C GLN A 235 22.36 -12.25 2.52
#